data_AF-A0A535VX92-F1
#
_entry.id   AF-A0A535VX92-F1
#
_cell.length_a   1.000
_cell.length_b   1.000
_cell.length_c   1.000
_cell.angle_alpha   90.00
_cell.angle_beta   90.00
_cell.angle_gamma   90.00
#
_symmetry.space_group_name_H-M   'P 1'
#
loop_
_entity.id
_entity.type
_entity.pdbx_description
1 polymer ?
#
loop_
_entity_poly.entity_id
_entity_poly.type
_entity_poly.pdbx_seq_one_letter_code
_entity_poly.pdbx_strand_id
1 'polypeptide(L)'
;MSTHVLDTGRGAPAAGVHVTLFKLGEDDRPIRLTQALTDDDGRVRDLLERPLSPGTYRLEFSLAGRTVADDTDDQFFRRLSIDLRIDDASRSYHVPLLVAPFSMTTYRGS
;
A
#
# COMPACT_ATOMS: atom_id res chain seq x y z
N MET A 1 -9.14 4.54 -4.58
CA MET A 1 -8.22 4.54 -3.42
C MET A 1 -6.83 4.49 -3.98
N SER A 2 -5.92 5.37 -3.54
CA SER A 2 -4.59 5.48 -4.14
C SER A 2 -3.48 5.31 -3.11
N THR A 3 -2.28 5.00 -3.58
CA THR A 3 -1.08 4.96 -2.75
C THR A 3 0.12 5.54 -3.49
N HIS A 4 1.15 5.86 -2.72
CA HIS A 4 2.46 6.30 -3.19
C HIS A 4 3.50 5.77 -2.22
N VAL A 5 4.43 4.98 -2.73
CA VAL A 5 5.49 4.35 -1.94
C VAL A 5 6.80 5.05 -2.24
N LEU A 6 7.43 5.57 -1.18
CA LEU A 6 8.70 6.31 -1.24
C LEU A 6 9.75 5.58 -0.42
N ASP A 7 10.91 5.31 -1.01
CA ASP A 7 12.11 4.89 -0.29
C ASP A 7 12.82 6.15 0.24
N THR A 8 12.61 6.47 1.52
CA THR A 8 13.21 7.63 2.17
C THR A 8 14.67 7.41 2.53
N GLY A 9 15.16 6.17 2.54
CA GLY A 9 16.58 5.88 2.68
C GLY A 9 17.38 6.29 1.45
N ARG A 10 16.75 6.26 0.27
CA ARG A 10 17.36 6.66 -1.02
C ARG A 10 16.85 7.99 -1.56
N GLY A 11 15.77 8.53 -1.02
CA GLY A 11 15.14 9.76 -1.51
C GLY A 11 14.48 9.57 -2.89
N ALA A 12 13.90 8.40 -3.16
CA ALA A 12 13.34 8.06 -4.47
C ALA A 12 12.00 7.30 -4.36
N PRO A 13 11.15 7.29 -5.41
CA PRO A 13 9.99 6.42 -5.46
C PRO A 13 10.38 4.93 -5.40
N ALA A 14 9.53 4.12 -4.79
CA ALA A 14 9.69 2.68 -4.74
C ALA A 14 8.79 2.01 -5.78
N ALA A 15 9.35 1.79 -6.98
CA ALA A 15 8.70 1.07 -8.07
C ALA A 15 8.67 -0.45 -7.84
N GLY A 16 7.69 -1.13 -8.45
CA GLY A 16 7.56 -2.59 -8.40
C GLY A 16 7.09 -3.15 -7.05
N VAL A 17 6.64 -2.32 -6.12
CA VAL A 17 6.05 -2.77 -4.86
C VAL A 17 4.68 -3.38 -5.14
N HIS A 18 4.49 -4.64 -4.74
CA HIS A 18 3.17 -5.27 -4.81
C HIS A 18 2.25 -4.68 -3.74
N VAL A 19 1.13 -4.11 -4.19
CA VAL A 19 0.08 -3.56 -3.33
C VAL A 19 -1.19 -4.35 -3.53
N THR A 20 -1.70 -4.95 -2.45
CA THR A 20 -2.94 -5.73 -2.47
C THR A 20 -3.99 -5.04 -1.61
N LEU A 21 -5.17 -4.84 -2.18
CA LEU A 21 -6.34 -4.32 -1.47
C LEU A 21 -7.30 -5.46 -1.15
N PHE A 22 -7.71 -5.55 0.11
CA PHE A 22 -8.75 -6.45 0.58
C PHE A 22 -9.90 -5.66 1.19
N LYS A 23 -11.11 -6.22 1.15
CA LYS A 23 -12.20 -5.86 2.05
C LYS A 23 -12.28 -6.90 3.16
N LEU A 24 -12.43 -6.49 4.41
CA LEU A 24 -12.62 -7.41 5.52
C LEU A 24 -14.11 -7.73 5.68
N GLY A 25 -14.42 -9.01 5.84
CA GLY A 25 -15.76 -9.49 6.22
C GLY A 25 -16.06 -9.20 7.70
N GLU A 26 -17.27 -9.59 8.15
CA GLU A 26 -17.68 -9.45 9.56
C GLU A 26 -16.81 -10.29 10.52
N ASP A 27 -16.15 -11.33 10.01
CA ASP A 27 -15.23 -12.23 10.70
C ASP A 27 -13.75 -11.79 10.56
N ASP A 28 -13.49 -10.55 10.14
CA ASP A 28 -12.17 -10.01 9.78
C ASP A 28 -11.44 -10.80 8.67
N ARG A 29 -12.15 -11.69 7.95
CA ARG A 29 -11.56 -12.45 6.86
C ARG A 29 -11.31 -11.55 5.66
N PRO A 30 -10.07 -11.46 5.16
CA PRO A 30 -9.76 -10.63 4.02
C PRO A 30 -10.24 -11.25 2.71
N ILE A 31 -11.08 -10.53 1.98
CA ILE A 31 -11.49 -10.84 0.61
C ILE A 31 -10.70 -9.94 -0.33
N ARG A 32 -9.81 -10.54 -1.14
CA ARG A 32 -8.98 -9.77 -2.08
C ARG A 32 -9.86 -9.10 -3.13
N LEU A 33 -9.70 -7.80 -3.27
CA LEU A 33 -10.36 -7.01 -4.31
C LEU A 33 -9.45 -6.84 -5.52
N THR A 34 -8.25 -6.30 -5.30
CA THR A 34 -7.32 -5.90 -6.37
C THR A 34 -5.89 -6.16 -5.94
N GLN A 35 -5.00 -6.37 -6.92
CA GLN A 35 -3.56 -6.40 -6.72
C GLN A 35 -2.89 -5.61 -7.85
N ALA A 36 -1.96 -4.72 -7.53
CA ALA A 36 -1.24 -3.89 -8.48
C ALA A 36 0.25 -3.78 -8.11
N LEU A 37 1.06 -3.33 -9.07
CA LEU A 37 2.44 -2.91 -8.84
C LEU A 37 2.50 -1.39 -8.84
N THR A 38 3.35 -0.81 -7.99
CA THR A 38 3.67 0.61 -8.12
C THR A 38 4.41 0.89 -9.42
N ASP A 39 4.04 1.99 -10.08
CA ASP A 39 4.70 2.48 -11.28
C ASP A 39 6.09 3.08 -10.99
N ASP A 40 6.76 3.63 -12.00
CA ASP A 40 8.09 4.25 -11.87
C ASP A 40 8.09 5.49 -10.94
N ASP A 41 6.93 6.09 -10.69
CA ASP A 41 6.72 7.15 -9.70
C ASP A 41 6.27 6.58 -8.35
N GLY A 42 6.39 5.27 -8.13
CA GLY A 42 6.05 4.61 -6.87
C GLY A 42 4.54 4.59 -6.58
N ARG A 43 3.67 4.82 -7.56
CA ARG A 43 2.23 5.01 -7.34
C ARG A 43 1.39 3.85 -7.80
N VAL A 44 0.26 3.68 -7.11
CA VAL A 44 -0.95 3.09 -7.70
C VAL A 44 -2.04 4.15 -7.63
N ARG A 45 -2.45 4.64 -8.79
CA ARG A 45 -3.41 5.76 -8.88
C ARG A 45 -4.82 5.36 -8.50
N ASP A 46 -5.21 4.13 -8.80
CA ASP A 46 -6.46 3.57 -8.30
C ASP A 46 -6.35 2.06 -8.05
N LEU A 47 -6.62 1.67 -6.82
CA LEU A 47 -6.71 0.28 -6.37
C LEU A 47 -8.15 -0.25 -6.43
N LEU A 48 -9.12 0.60 -6.69
CA LEU A 48 -10.53 0.21 -6.72
C LEU A 48 -10.95 -0.09 -8.16
N GLU A 49 -11.26 -1.35 -8.45
CA GLU A 49 -11.92 -1.74 -9.71
C GLU A 49 -13.44 -1.49 -9.66
N ARG A 50 -13.97 -1.16 -8.48
CA ARG A 50 -15.40 -1.01 -8.18
C ARG A 50 -15.59 0.18 -7.26
N PRO A 51 -16.78 0.82 -7.25
CA PRO A 51 -17.07 1.90 -6.32
C PRO A 51 -16.76 1.51 -4.87
N LEU A 52 -16.20 2.46 -4.12
CA LEU A 52 -15.94 2.28 -2.69
C LEU A 52 -17.28 2.13 -1.96
N SER A 53 -17.27 1.39 -0.87
CA SER A 53 -18.42 1.23 0.02
C SER A 53 -17.94 1.36 1.47
N PRO A 54 -18.78 1.77 2.42
CA PRO A 54 -18.40 1.77 3.82
C PRO A 54 -17.96 0.38 4.31
N GLY A 55 -17.05 0.36 5.28
CA GLY A 55 -16.51 -0.85 5.89
C GLY A 55 -15.01 -0.79 6.14
N THR A 56 -14.44 -1.93 6.53
CA THR A 56 -13.00 -2.07 6.78
C THR A 56 -12.30 -2.67 5.57
N TYR A 57 -11.20 -2.04 5.17
CA TYR A 57 -10.34 -2.49 4.07
C TYR A 57 -8.94 -2.75 4.61
N ARG A 58 -8.22 -3.72 4.05
CA ARG A 58 -6.81 -3.94 4.34
C ARG A 58 -5.98 -3.59 3.14
N LEU A 59 -4.98 -2.73 3.33
CA LEU A 59 -3.97 -2.43 2.34
C LEU A 59 -2.67 -3.14 2.74
N GLU A 60 -2.19 -4.04 1.88
CA GLU A 60 -0.95 -4.81 2.09
C GLU A 60 0.11 -4.37 1.08
N PHE A 61 1.29 -4.02 1.57
CA PHE A 61 2.48 -3.70 0.79
C PHE A 61 3.51 -4.82 0.98
N SER A 62 3.87 -5.51 -0.10
CA SER A 62 4.97 -6.49 -0.09
C SER A 62 6.26 -5.84 -0.57
N LEU A 63 7.26 -5.77 0.31
CA LEU A 63 8.53 -5.10 0.05
C LEU A 63 9.53 -6.01 -0.68
N ALA A 64 9.27 -7.31 -0.71
CA ALA A 64 10.14 -8.30 -1.35
C ALA A 64 10.30 -8.11 -2.88
N GLY A 65 9.34 -7.46 -3.53
CA GLY A 65 9.36 -7.24 -4.99
C GLY A 65 9.87 -5.87 -5.43
N ARG A 66 10.22 -4.97 -4.51
CA ARG A 66 10.62 -3.60 -4.84
C ARG A 66 11.96 -3.63 -5.60
N THR A 67 12.10 -2.85 -6.67
CA THR A 67 13.39 -2.76 -7.39
C THR A 67 14.39 -2.01 -6.51
N VAL A 68 15.37 -2.73 -5.98
CA VAL A 68 16.39 -2.21 -5.08
C VAL A 68 17.74 -2.32 -5.80
N ALA A 69 18.48 -1.23 -5.89
CA ALA A 69 19.81 -1.22 -6.52
C ALA A 69 20.83 -2.07 -5.74
N ASP A 70 20.68 -2.21 -4.43
CA ASP A 70 21.61 -2.95 -3.54
C ASP A 70 20.88 -3.94 -2.62
N ASP A 71 21.25 -5.21 -2.75
CA ASP A 71 20.98 -6.39 -1.92
C ASP A 71 19.56 -6.54 -1.30
N THR A 72 18.75 -7.40 -1.91
CA THR A 72 17.40 -7.76 -1.43
C THR A 72 17.39 -8.70 -0.23
N ASP A 73 18.51 -9.35 0.08
CA ASP A 73 18.57 -10.40 1.10
C ASP A 73 18.54 -9.86 2.53
N ASP A 74 19.02 -8.64 2.78
CA ASP A 74 19.14 -8.04 4.12
C ASP A 74 17.98 -7.11 4.54
N GLN A 75 16.83 -7.14 3.84
CA GLN A 75 15.69 -6.30 4.22
C GLN A 75 15.03 -6.79 5.52
N PHE A 76 15.04 -5.94 6.56
CA PHE A 76 14.38 -6.23 7.83
C PHE A 76 12.86 -6.30 7.69
N PHE A 77 12.24 -5.29 7.05
CA PHE A 77 10.80 -5.32 6.78
C PHE A 77 10.49 -6.06 5.49
N ARG A 78 9.61 -7.05 5.57
CA ARG A 78 9.15 -7.82 4.39
C ARG A 78 7.78 -7.38 3.90
N ARG A 79 6.94 -6.86 4.80
CA ARG A 79 5.54 -6.52 4.51
C ARG A 79 5.00 -5.52 5.53
N LEU A 80 4.07 -4.68 5.09
CA LEU A 80 3.21 -3.86 5.94
C LEU A 80 1.75 -4.09 5.55
N SER A 81 0.89 -4.38 6.53
CA SER A 81 -0.57 -4.46 6.34
C SER A 81 -1.26 -3.46 7.26
N ILE A 82 -2.14 -2.63 6.70
CA ILE A 82 -2.86 -1.59 7.44
C ILE A 82 -4.35 -1.74 7.19
N ASP A 83 -5.13 -1.75 8.27
CA ASP A 83 -6.59 -1.74 8.19
C ASP A 83 -7.11 -0.30 8.21
N LEU A 84 -8.01 -0.01 7.28
CA LEU A 84 -8.57 1.29 7.00
C LEU A 84 -10.08 1.22 7.19
N ARG A 85 -10.60 2.01 8.11
CA ARG A 85 -12.05 2.19 8.25
C ARG A 85 -12.52 3.28 7.30
N ILE A 86 -13.46 2.92 6.43
CA ILE A 86 -14.10 3.81 5.47
C ILE A 86 -15.53 4.04 5.89
N ASP A 87 -15.87 5.28 6.27
CA ASP A 87 -17.25 5.68 6.59
C ASP A 87 -17.91 6.42 5.42
N ASP A 88 -17.14 7.26 4.71
CA ASP A 88 -17.64 8.13 3.65
C ASP A 88 -17.07 7.69 2.29
N ALA A 89 -17.86 6.89 1.58
CA ALA A 89 -17.50 6.37 0.27
C ALA A 89 -17.45 7.44 -0.84
N SER A 90 -17.91 8.67 -0.59
CA SER A 90 -17.83 9.77 -1.56
C SER A 90 -16.45 10.41 -1.65
N ARG A 91 -15.58 10.13 -0.67
CA ARG A 91 -14.24 10.72 -0.59
C ARG A 91 -13.19 9.87 -1.30
N SER A 92 -12.17 10.58 -1.79
CA SER A 92 -10.90 9.94 -2.15
C SER A 92 -10.11 9.60 -0.88
N TYR A 93 -9.40 8.48 -0.93
CA TYR A 93 -8.51 8.02 0.13
C TYR A 93 -7.14 7.76 -0.47
N HIS A 94 -6.15 8.53 -0.02
CA HIS A 94 -4.74 8.35 -0.34
C HIS A 94 -4.00 7.83 0.88
N VAL A 95 -3.31 6.70 0.76
CA VAL A 95 -2.57 6.07 1.88
C VAL A 95 -1.15 5.77 1.43
N PRO A 96 -0.21 6.71 1.58
CA PRO A 96 1.18 6.51 1.20
C PRO A 96 1.95 5.64 2.19
N LEU A 97 3.08 5.10 1.72
CA LEU A 97 4.05 4.39 2.54
C LEU A 97 5.43 5.01 2.33
N LEU A 98 6.01 5.55 3.40
CA LEU A 98 7.40 5.97 3.43
C LEU A 98 8.20 4.85 4.10
N VAL A 99 9.18 4.29 3.39
CA VAL A 99 10.00 3.17 3.86
C VAL A 99 11.47 3.55 3.87
N ALA A 100 12.15 3.23 4.97
CA ALA A 100 13.60 3.23 5.10
C ALA A 100 14.04 1.85 5.64
N PRO A 101 15.34 1.52 5.68
CA PRO A 101 15.81 0.20 6.11
C PRO A 101 15.22 -0.28 7.45
N PHE A 102 15.04 0.63 8.41
CA PHE A 102 14.56 0.32 9.75
C PHE A 102 13.43 1.25 10.24
N SER A 103 12.72 1.94 9.33
CA SER A 103 11.49 2.66 9.65
C SER A 103 10.44 2.55 8.56
N MET A 104 9.15 2.52 8.94
CA MET A 104 8.02 2.70 8.02
C MET A 104 7.06 3.72 8.59
N THR A 105 6.50 4.57 7.73
CA THR A 105 5.49 5.57 8.12
C THR A 105 4.38 5.61 7.08
N THR A 106 3.14 5.69 7.56
CA THR A 106 1.94 5.85 6.74
C THR A 106 1.01 6.86 7.39
N TYR A 107 0.11 7.43 6.60
CA TYR A 107 -0.90 8.37 7.08
C TYR A 107 -2.06 8.41 6.08
N ARG A 108 -3.14 9.11 6.43
CA ARG A 108 -4.22 9.43 5.47
C ARG A 108 -3.88 10.75 4.78
N GLY A 109 -3.59 10.70 3.49
CA GLY A 109 -3.50 11.88 2.63
C GLY A 109 -4.88 12.48 2.33
N SER A 110 -4.88 13.77 1.98
CA SER A 110 -6.05 14.51 1.50
C SER A 110 -6.50 14.04 0.13
#